data_AF-F2PKI6-F1
#
_entry.id   AF-F2PKI6-F1
#
_cell.length_a   1.000
_cell.length_b   1.000
_cell.length_c   1.000
_cell.angle_alpha   90.00
_cell.angle_beta   90.00
_cell.angle_gamma   90.00
#
_symmetry.space_group_name_H-M   'P 1'
#
loop_
_entity.id
_entity.type
_entity.pdbx_description
1 polymer ?
#
loop_
_entity_poly.entity_id
_entity_poly.type
_entity_poly.pdbx_seq_one_letter_code
_entity_poly.pdbx_strand_id
1 'polypeptide(L)'
;MGKANGSNVASKAAQKPAERHGYEFCGPPGATVLVLGLPVLIYVFPFLCNDISGCPAPSLLSPSSFSLEKLKVEVGWPENGIRGFYSTEATLYVLGYYLLSLVLQVFLPGREPEGVVLACGSRHKYKFNSFSSALLMLLGCAVGTWIYGAEFPLWTFLWENHLQVVTANLIICVSLAVFVYLRSFTVPAPGQPNPMNRELAPGGQSGNIIYDYFIGRELNPRIILPIPFVSENSRTLDIKAFCEMRPGLLGWVIMNLSNIAHQCRINSGNVTSSILLITAFQAWYVFDALYMEPAILTTIDIILDGFGFMLSFGDLVWVPFIYSLQTRYLAMYPLQLSPINVALILGAQGVGYSIFRGANNQKNRFRTNPDDPRIKHIQYIETRSGSRLMTSGWWGMARHINYLGDWIMAWTYCLPTGMAGFAMVESLNPITGMVEKRAVQTEESRGWGMAITYFYVVYFGILLVHRERRDEDKCKRKYGEDWAKYTSRVKSRIIPGIY
;
A
#
# COMPACT_ATOMS: atom_id res chain seq x y z
N MET A 1 -15.20 -64.33 21.56
CA MET A 1 -16.12 -63.35 20.95
C MET A 1 -15.65 -61.95 21.32
N GLY A 2 -14.69 -61.41 20.57
CA GLY A 2 -14.16 -60.05 20.76
C GLY A 2 -14.93 -59.06 19.89
N LYS A 3 -15.53 -58.04 20.51
CA LYS A 3 -16.21 -56.93 19.81
C LYS A 3 -15.15 -56.00 19.21
N ALA A 4 -15.15 -55.88 17.89
CA ALA A 4 -14.37 -54.87 17.16
C ALA A 4 -15.09 -53.52 17.24
N ASN A 5 -14.43 -52.52 17.83
CA ASN A 5 -14.85 -51.12 17.78
C ASN A 5 -14.55 -50.56 16.39
N GLY A 6 -15.59 -50.32 15.60
CA GLY A 6 -15.51 -49.54 14.37
C GLY A 6 -15.32 -48.06 14.71
N SER A 7 -14.15 -47.52 14.38
CA SER A 7 -13.88 -46.09 14.43
C SER A 7 -14.64 -45.38 13.31
N ASN A 8 -15.62 -44.56 13.70
CA ASN A 8 -16.31 -43.62 12.83
C ASN A 8 -15.30 -42.62 12.26
N VAL A 9 -14.89 -42.81 11.01
CA VAL A 9 -14.22 -41.78 10.21
C VAL A 9 -15.26 -40.71 9.90
N ALA A 10 -15.23 -39.61 10.66
CA ALA A 10 -16.06 -38.45 10.41
C ALA A 10 -15.80 -37.95 8.97
N SER A 11 -16.81 -38.03 8.12
CA SER A 11 -16.78 -37.47 6.77
C SER A 11 -16.52 -35.96 6.88
N LYS A 12 -15.39 -35.49 6.34
CA LYS A 12 -15.14 -34.05 6.15
C LYS A 12 -16.33 -33.46 5.39
N ALA A 13 -17.03 -32.52 6.01
CA ALA A 13 -18.18 -31.86 5.42
C ALA A 13 -17.81 -31.29 4.03
N ALA A 14 -18.59 -31.64 3.02
CA ALA A 14 -18.43 -31.11 1.67
C ALA A 14 -18.58 -29.57 1.69
N GLN A 15 -17.71 -28.89 0.95
CA GLN A 15 -17.76 -27.44 0.76
C GLN A 15 -19.17 -27.02 0.32
N LYS A 16 -19.82 -26.14 1.08
CA LYS A 16 -21.01 -25.43 0.58
C LYS A 16 -20.58 -24.63 -0.66
N PRO A 17 -21.32 -24.71 -1.78
CA PRO A 17 -21.01 -23.89 -2.95
C PRO A 17 -21.04 -22.42 -2.53
N ALA A 18 -19.96 -21.70 -2.81
CA ALA A 18 -19.89 -20.27 -2.56
C ALA A 18 -21.03 -19.59 -3.33
N GLU A 19 -21.84 -18.79 -2.63
CA GLU A 19 -22.79 -17.90 -3.30
C GLU A 19 -22.02 -17.06 -4.33
N ARG A 20 -22.59 -16.88 -5.53
CA ARG A 20 -21.98 -16.05 -6.58
C ARG A 20 -21.76 -14.65 -6.02
N HIS A 21 -20.51 -14.31 -5.75
CA HIS A 21 -20.13 -12.98 -5.31
C HIS A 21 -20.39 -12.00 -6.47
N GLY A 22 -21.03 -10.87 -6.17
CA GLY A 22 -21.29 -9.84 -7.17
C GLY A 22 -20.00 -9.25 -7.74
N TYR A 23 -20.09 -8.64 -8.92
CA TYR A 23 -18.98 -7.88 -9.49
C TYR A 23 -18.66 -6.64 -8.64
N GLU A 24 -17.37 -6.42 -8.42
CA GLU A 24 -16.82 -5.21 -7.83
C GLU A 24 -16.11 -4.39 -8.92
N PHE A 25 -15.63 -3.18 -8.63
CA PHE A 25 -14.87 -2.37 -9.58
C PHE A 25 -15.56 -2.17 -10.95
N CYS A 26 -16.88 -1.99 -10.95
CA CYS A 26 -17.71 -1.90 -12.17
C CYS A 26 -17.60 -3.13 -13.10
N GLY A 27 -17.26 -4.30 -12.56
CA GLY A 27 -17.20 -5.56 -13.30
C GLY A 27 -16.12 -5.59 -14.37
N PRO A 28 -16.29 -6.41 -15.43
CA PRO A 28 -15.27 -6.60 -16.46
C PRO A 28 -14.82 -5.31 -17.18
N PRO A 29 -15.71 -4.36 -17.54
CA PRO A 29 -15.28 -3.10 -18.16
C PRO A 29 -14.37 -2.28 -17.24
N GLY A 30 -14.73 -2.13 -15.96
CA GLY A 30 -13.91 -1.39 -15.00
C GLY A 30 -12.59 -2.09 -14.72
N ALA A 31 -12.59 -3.41 -14.55
CA ALA A 31 -11.35 -4.19 -14.44
C ALA A 31 -10.44 -4.01 -15.66
N THR A 32 -11.00 -3.97 -16.88
CA THR A 32 -10.22 -3.73 -18.11
C THR A 32 -9.56 -2.34 -18.09
N VAL A 33 -10.31 -1.30 -17.73
CA VAL A 33 -9.80 0.06 -17.61
C VAL A 33 -8.70 0.13 -16.56
N LEU A 34 -8.82 -0.55 -15.43
CA LEU A 34 -7.80 -0.54 -14.38
C LEU A 34 -6.55 -1.32 -14.78
N VAL A 35 -6.68 -2.50 -15.39
CA VAL A 35 -5.54 -3.32 -15.84
C VAL A 35 -4.70 -2.60 -16.89
N LEU A 36 -5.35 -1.89 -17.84
CA LEU A 36 -4.64 -1.20 -18.93
C LEU A 36 -4.27 0.25 -18.57
N GLY A 37 -5.11 0.93 -17.79
CA GLY A 37 -4.97 2.34 -17.49
C GLY A 37 -4.01 2.64 -16.34
N LEU A 38 -4.00 1.83 -15.26
CA LEU A 38 -3.12 2.08 -14.11
C LEU A 38 -1.62 2.01 -14.47
N PRO A 39 -1.15 1.05 -15.28
CA PRO A 39 0.23 1.04 -15.78
C PRO A 39 0.64 2.27 -16.57
N VAL A 40 -0.31 2.96 -17.22
CA VAL A 40 -0.02 4.22 -17.92
C VAL A 40 -0.05 5.38 -16.94
N LEU A 41 -1.04 5.42 -16.05
CA LEU A 41 -1.24 6.47 -15.07
C LEU A 41 -0.03 6.64 -14.14
N ILE A 42 0.66 5.55 -13.76
CA ILE A 42 1.82 5.64 -12.87
C ILE A 42 2.96 6.50 -13.46
N TYR A 43 3.14 6.49 -14.80
CA TYR A 43 4.16 7.31 -15.47
C TYR A 43 3.73 8.75 -15.66
N VAL A 44 2.43 9.05 -15.61
CA VAL A 44 1.94 10.43 -15.75
C VAL A 44 2.52 11.31 -14.65
N PHE A 45 2.59 10.83 -13.40
CA PHE A 45 3.09 11.63 -12.28
C PHE A 45 4.55 12.12 -12.42
N PRO A 46 5.56 11.26 -12.67
CA PRO A 46 6.94 11.72 -12.83
C PRO A 46 7.16 12.59 -14.06
N PHE A 47 6.31 12.49 -15.10
CA PHE A 47 6.38 13.38 -16.26
C PHE A 47 5.68 14.72 -16.00
N LEU A 48 4.55 14.73 -15.30
CA LEU A 48 3.84 15.96 -14.98
C LEU A 48 4.60 16.84 -13.99
N CYS A 49 5.29 16.25 -13.02
CA CYS A 49 6.10 16.97 -12.05
C CYS A 49 7.53 16.44 -12.06
N ASN A 50 8.41 17.22 -12.69
CA ASN A 50 9.79 16.85 -12.96
C ASN A 50 10.76 18.01 -12.64
N ASP A 51 12.04 17.69 -12.60
CA ASP A 51 13.17 18.60 -12.33
C ASP A 51 13.71 19.28 -13.59
N ILE A 52 13.04 19.12 -14.74
CA ILE A 52 13.44 19.68 -16.03
C ILE A 52 12.70 20.99 -16.29
N SER A 53 11.38 20.97 -16.20
CA SER A 53 10.52 22.10 -16.55
C SER A 53 9.65 22.59 -15.39
N GLY A 54 9.24 21.70 -14.49
CA GLY A 54 8.46 22.05 -13.30
C GLY A 54 7.31 21.11 -12.99
N CYS A 55 6.35 21.63 -12.24
CA CYS A 55 5.16 20.93 -11.77
C CYS A 55 3.95 21.88 -11.79
N PRO A 56 3.08 21.83 -12.82
CA PRO A 56 3.14 20.96 -14.00
C PRO A 56 4.13 21.47 -15.07
N ALA A 57 4.40 20.64 -16.08
CA ALA A 57 5.13 21.06 -17.29
C ALA A 57 4.45 22.27 -17.98
N PRO A 58 5.21 23.31 -18.40
CA PRO A 58 4.66 24.57 -18.92
C PRO A 58 3.68 24.43 -20.09
N SER A 59 3.92 23.51 -21.03
CA SER A 59 3.02 23.28 -22.18
C SER A 59 1.61 22.82 -21.78
N LEU A 60 1.44 22.32 -20.55
CA LEU A 60 0.13 21.92 -20.02
C LEU A 60 -0.65 23.09 -19.43
N LEU A 61 0.02 24.19 -19.07
CA LEU A 61 -0.61 25.41 -18.57
C LEU A 61 -1.17 26.28 -19.71
N SER A 62 -0.65 26.11 -20.94
CA SER A 62 -1.05 26.89 -22.12
C SER A 62 -1.53 26.00 -23.27
N PRO A 63 -2.79 25.48 -23.22
CA PRO A 63 -3.33 24.53 -24.21
C PRO A 63 -3.30 25.05 -25.65
N SER A 64 -3.38 26.37 -25.84
CA SER A 64 -3.33 27.04 -27.14
C SER A 64 -1.98 26.97 -27.85
N SER A 65 -0.89 26.68 -27.11
CA SER A 65 0.48 26.58 -27.64
C SER A 65 1.04 25.16 -27.61
N PHE A 66 0.16 24.18 -27.39
CA PHE A 66 0.56 22.78 -27.17
C PHE A 66 1.24 22.19 -28.41
N SER A 67 2.42 21.61 -28.22
CA SER A 67 3.11 20.78 -29.20
C SER A 67 3.68 19.55 -28.50
N LEU A 68 3.47 18.38 -29.10
CA LEU A 68 3.95 17.12 -28.55
C LEU A 68 5.49 17.09 -28.45
N GLU A 69 6.19 17.67 -29.43
CA GLU A 69 7.65 17.73 -29.41
C GLU A 69 8.16 18.64 -28.30
N LYS A 70 7.46 19.76 -28.04
CA LYS A 70 7.77 20.65 -26.92
C LYS A 70 7.54 19.94 -25.58
N LEU A 71 6.42 19.24 -25.44
CA LEU A 71 6.11 18.48 -24.22
C LEU A 71 7.17 17.40 -23.97
N LYS A 72 7.60 16.64 -24.99
CA LYS A 72 8.63 15.61 -24.84
C LYS A 72 9.92 16.16 -24.24
N VAL A 73 10.36 17.34 -24.71
CA VAL A 73 11.55 18.01 -24.16
C VAL A 73 11.29 18.47 -22.72
N GLU A 74 10.16 19.10 -22.45
CA GLU A 74 9.81 19.61 -21.12
C GLU A 74 9.70 18.52 -20.06
N VAL A 75 9.21 17.33 -20.43
CA VAL A 75 9.04 16.21 -19.48
C VAL A 75 10.26 15.27 -19.45
N GLY A 76 11.28 15.53 -20.26
CA GLY A 76 12.45 14.64 -20.34
C GLY A 76 12.12 13.26 -20.90
N TRP A 77 11.27 13.21 -21.92
CA TRP A 77 10.97 11.96 -22.61
C TRP A 77 12.28 11.32 -23.12
N PRO A 78 12.53 10.02 -22.84
CA PRO A 78 13.79 9.40 -23.23
C PRO A 78 14.04 9.46 -24.74
N GLU A 79 15.27 9.80 -25.14
CA GLU A 79 15.66 9.92 -26.56
C GLU A 79 15.44 8.61 -27.34
N ASN A 80 15.72 7.46 -26.70
CA ASN A 80 15.49 6.13 -27.25
C ASN A 80 14.01 5.69 -27.20
N GLY A 81 13.10 6.62 -26.90
CA GLY A 81 11.67 6.38 -26.78
C GLY A 81 11.34 5.42 -25.63
N ILE A 82 10.36 4.53 -25.86
CA ILE A 82 9.89 3.55 -24.87
C ILE A 82 11.01 2.63 -24.38
N ARG A 83 12.07 2.41 -25.18
CA ARG A 83 13.23 1.61 -24.75
C ARG A 83 13.97 2.23 -23.57
N GLY A 84 13.92 3.56 -23.41
CA GLY A 84 14.55 4.25 -22.28
C GLY A 84 13.88 3.99 -20.93
N PHE A 85 12.66 3.45 -20.92
CA PHE A 85 11.94 3.07 -19.70
C PHE A 85 12.53 1.79 -19.10
N TYR A 86 13.20 0.96 -19.89
CA TYR A 86 13.78 -0.28 -19.43
C TYR A 86 15.28 -0.17 -19.25
N SER A 87 15.79 -0.65 -18.12
CA SER A 87 17.22 -0.89 -17.89
C SER A 87 17.40 -2.27 -17.26
N THR A 88 18.27 -3.08 -17.85
CA THR A 88 18.65 -4.38 -17.30
C THR A 88 19.32 -4.22 -15.94
N GLU A 89 20.20 -3.24 -15.79
CA GLU A 89 20.88 -2.95 -14.53
C GLU A 89 19.88 -2.59 -13.43
N ALA A 90 18.93 -1.70 -13.72
CA ALA A 90 17.89 -1.34 -12.77
C ALA A 90 17.01 -2.53 -12.40
N THR A 91 16.66 -3.35 -13.37
CA THR A 91 15.88 -4.57 -13.13
C THR A 91 16.64 -5.54 -12.22
N LEU A 92 17.95 -5.71 -12.41
CA LEU A 92 18.77 -6.57 -11.56
C LEU A 92 18.88 -6.03 -10.13
N TYR A 93 19.01 -4.71 -9.92
CA TYR A 93 19.03 -4.14 -8.57
C TYR A 93 17.68 -4.28 -7.86
N VAL A 94 16.57 -4.08 -8.57
CA VAL A 94 15.23 -4.33 -8.01
C VAL A 94 15.09 -5.82 -7.65
N LEU A 95 15.47 -6.75 -8.52
CA LEU A 95 15.46 -8.18 -8.20
C LEU A 95 16.37 -8.51 -7.00
N GLY A 96 17.52 -7.85 -6.88
CA GLY A 96 18.41 -7.95 -5.72
C GLY A 96 17.74 -7.50 -4.42
N TYR A 97 16.98 -6.40 -4.45
CA TYR A 97 16.18 -5.93 -3.30
C TYR A 97 15.09 -6.94 -2.89
N TYR A 98 14.42 -7.56 -3.85
CA TYR A 98 13.41 -8.59 -3.60
C TYR A 98 14.06 -9.87 -3.06
N LEU A 99 15.21 -10.27 -3.62
CA LEU A 99 15.97 -11.42 -3.16
C LEU A 99 16.45 -11.22 -1.72
N LEU A 100 16.99 -10.04 -1.40
CA LEU A 100 17.37 -9.71 -0.03
C LEU A 100 16.16 -9.78 0.91
N SER A 101 15.02 -9.20 0.52
CA SER A 101 13.77 -9.26 1.29
C SER A 101 13.30 -10.70 1.54
N LEU A 102 13.45 -11.57 0.53
CA LEU A 102 13.13 -13.00 0.62
C LEU A 102 14.10 -13.75 1.53
N VAL A 103 15.41 -13.50 1.41
CA VAL A 103 16.44 -14.06 2.29
C VAL A 103 16.13 -13.70 3.74
N LEU A 104 15.81 -12.43 4.03
CA LEU A 104 15.47 -12.01 5.39
C LEU A 104 14.17 -12.66 5.92
N GLN A 105 13.13 -12.80 5.07
CA GLN A 105 11.91 -13.54 5.43
C GLN A 105 12.23 -14.99 5.85
N VAL A 106 13.09 -15.68 5.08
CA VAL A 106 13.43 -17.08 5.31
C VAL A 106 14.33 -17.24 6.54
N PHE A 107 15.37 -16.43 6.68
CA PHE A 107 16.45 -16.69 7.65
C PHE A 107 16.31 -15.96 8.98
N LEU A 108 15.68 -14.78 9.02
CA LEU A 108 15.51 -14.10 10.31
C LEU A 108 14.49 -14.84 11.20
N PRO A 109 14.68 -14.87 12.52
CA PRO A 109 13.65 -15.37 13.43
C PRO A 109 12.41 -14.49 13.35
N GLY A 110 11.23 -15.08 13.53
CA GLY A 110 9.95 -14.40 13.41
C GLY A 110 8.87 -15.03 14.26
N ARG A 111 7.75 -14.31 14.41
CA ARG A 111 6.54 -14.84 15.03
C ARG A 111 5.82 -15.75 14.04
N GLU A 112 5.23 -16.83 14.53
CA GLU A 112 4.53 -17.80 13.69
C GLU A 112 3.03 -17.90 14.03
N PRO A 113 2.22 -16.86 13.74
CA PRO A 113 0.79 -16.91 14.01
C PRO A 113 0.03 -17.79 13.00
N GLU A 114 -1.14 -18.26 13.43
CA GLU A 114 -2.11 -18.94 12.56
C GLU A 114 -3.08 -17.93 11.94
N GLY A 115 -3.40 -18.14 10.67
CA GLY A 115 -4.42 -17.39 9.94
C GLY A 115 -5.85 -17.77 10.35
N VAL A 116 -6.80 -17.19 9.62
CA VAL A 116 -8.22 -17.55 9.74
C VAL A 116 -8.49 -18.97 9.26
N VAL A 117 -9.64 -19.51 9.70
CA VAL A 117 -10.14 -20.79 9.21
C VAL A 117 -10.58 -20.61 7.76
N LEU A 118 -9.99 -21.39 6.87
CA LEU A 118 -10.30 -21.44 5.43
C LEU A 118 -11.63 -22.15 5.19
N ALA A 119 -12.19 -22.03 3.98
CA ALA A 119 -13.43 -22.74 3.63
C ALA A 119 -13.29 -24.26 3.71
N CYS A 120 -12.07 -24.78 3.51
CA CYS A 120 -11.74 -26.20 3.70
C CYS A 120 -11.58 -26.63 5.19
N GLY A 121 -11.74 -25.72 6.15
CA GLY A 121 -11.68 -25.99 7.59
C GLY A 121 -10.26 -26.04 8.17
N SER A 122 -9.22 -25.88 7.36
CA SER A 122 -7.82 -25.79 7.82
C SER A 122 -7.41 -24.35 8.13
N ARG A 123 -6.23 -24.19 8.72
CA ARG A 123 -5.59 -22.89 8.97
C ARG A 123 -4.21 -22.88 8.35
N HIS A 124 -3.86 -21.78 7.71
CA HIS A 124 -2.50 -21.55 7.29
C HIS A 124 -1.64 -21.01 8.43
N LYS A 125 -0.39 -21.46 8.49
CA LYS A 125 0.65 -20.86 9.34
C LYS A 125 1.43 -19.83 8.53
N TYR A 126 1.80 -18.75 9.18
CA TYR A 126 2.58 -17.65 8.61
C TYR A 126 3.84 -17.45 9.45
N LYS A 127 4.89 -16.90 8.85
CA LYS A 127 6.07 -16.43 9.56
C LYS A 127 6.23 -14.95 9.31
N PHE A 128 6.35 -14.18 10.39
CA PHE A 128 6.37 -12.72 10.37
C PHE A 128 7.59 -12.18 11.08
N ASN A 129 8.44 -11.50 10.32
CA ASN A 129 9.66 -10.82 10.78
C ASN A 129 9.92 -9.53 9.96
N SER A 130 8.87 -8.92 9.40
CA SER A 130 9.01 -7.78 8.49
C SER A 130 9.61 -6.56 9.18
N PHE A 131 9.28 -6.32 10.46
CA PHE A 131 9.89 -5.26 11.26
C PHE A 131 11.42 -5.40 11.38
N SER A 132 11.90 -6.58 11.81
CA SER A 132 13.34 -6.85 11.93
C SER A 132 14.06 -6.80 10.59
N SER A 133 13.40 -7.27 9.53
CA SER A 133 13.93 -7.20 8.16
C SER A 133 14.12 -5.75 7.72
N ALA A 134 13.11 -4.91 7.95
CA ALA A 134 13.17 -3.48 7.63
C ALA A 134 14.28 -2.76 8.39
N LEU A 135 14.43 -3.02 9.69
CA LEU A 135 15.50 -2.43 10.49
C LEU A 135 16.89 -2.79 9.95
N LEU A 136 17.11 -4.04 9.55
CA LEU A 136 18.40 -4.48 9.02
C LEU A 136 18.70 -3.82 7.66
N MET A 137 17.71 -3.72 6.77
CA MET A 137 17.88 -3.09 5.47
C MET A 137 18.11 -1.57 5.61
N LEU A 138 17.38 -0.91 6.50
CA LEU A 138 17.55 0.51 6.79
C LEU A 138 18.85 0.80 7.53
N LEU A 139 19.34 -0.12 8.36
CA LEU A 139 20.68 -0.03 8.94
C LEU A 139 21.75 -0.03 7.83
N GLY A 140 21.62 -0.91 6.82
CA GLY A 140 22.49 -0.89 5.65
C GLY A 140 22.46 0.46 4.91
N CYS A 141 21.27 1.02 4.74
CA CYS A 141 21.08 2.35 4.15
C CYS A 141 21.72 3.46 5.01
N ALA A 142 21.58 3.38 6.34
CA ALA A 142 22.15 4.34 7.28
C ALA A 142 23.68 4.30 7.29
N VAL A 143 24.27 3.10 7.29
CA VAL A 143 25.72 2.91 7.17
C VAL A 143 26.23 3.46 5.84
N GLY A 144 25.55 3.15 4.73
CA GLY A 144 25.89 3.73 3.42
C GLY A 144 25.83 5.25 3.41
N THR A 145 24.79 5.83 4.02
CA THR A 145 24.64 7.29 4.16
C THR A 145 25.71 7.90 5.07
N TRP A 146 26.14 7.19 6.12
CA TRP A 146 27.21 7.67 7.01
C TRP A 146 28.57 7.73 6.31
N ILE A 147 28.85 6.76 5.42
CA ILE A 147 30.12 6.69 4.68
C ILE A 147 30.14 7.69 3.51
N TYR A 148 29.09 7.73 2.70
CA TYR A 148 29.06 8.45 1.42
C TYR A 148 28.22 9.74 1.46
N GLY A 149 27.56 10.04 2.58
CA GLY A 149 26.65 11.18 2.67
C GLY A 149 25.44 11.04 1.72
N ALA A 150 25.00 12.17 1.17
CA ALA A 150 23.91 12.24 0.20
C ALA A 150 24.25 11.65 -1.18
N GLU A 151 25.54 11.35 -1.41
CA GLU A 151 26.08 10.74 -2.62
C GLU A 151 26.16 9.21 -2.53
N PHE A 152 25.57 8.61 -1.48
CA PHE A 152 25.47 7.15 -1.39
C PHE A 152 24.86 6.57 -2.68
N PRO A 153 25.53 5.62 -3.37
CA PRO A 153 25.09 5.19 -4.70
C PRO A 153 23.65 4.68 -4.79
N LEU A 154 23.09 4.13 -3.71
CA LEU A 154 21.67 3.76 -3.69
C LEU A 154 20.75 4.97 -3.89
N TRP A 155 21.07 6.10 -3.26
CA TRP A 155 20.25 7.31 -3.32
C TRP A 155 20.31 8.00 -4.67
N THR A 156 21.49 8.08 -5.27
CA THR A 156 21.68 8.63 -6.62
C THR A 156 21.01 7.71 -7.64
N PHE A 157 21.25 6.40 -7.55
CA PHE A 157 20.66 5.40 -8.44
C PHE A 157 19.12 5.48 -8.46
N LEU A 158 18.46 5.48 -7.29
CA LEU A 158 16.99 5.52 -7.20
C LEU A 158 16.39 6.81 -7.76
N TRP A 159 17.09 7.94 -7.62
CA TRP A 159 16.65 9.21 -8.17
C TRP A 159 16.78 9.24 -9.70
N GLU A 160 17.96 8.89 -10.21
CA GLU A 160 18.30 8.97 -11.64
C GLU A 160 17.58 7.91 -12.47
N ASN A 161 17.37 6.71 -11.90
CA ASN A 161 16.75 5.58 -12.58
C ASN A 161 15.28 5.40 -12.17
N HIS A 162 14.59 6.45 -11.74
CA HIS A 162 13.23 6.36 -11.22
C HIS A 162 12.26 5.66 -12.20
N LEU A 163 12.29 6.05 -13.48
CA LEU A 163 11.43 5.46 -14.52
C LEU A 163 11.73 3.96 -14.72
N GLN A 164 13.01 3.58 -14.68
CA GLN A 164 13.46 2.22 -14.87
C GLN A 164 13.14 1.35 -13.66
N VAL A 165 13.20 1.91 -12.44
CA VAL A 165 12.80 1.24 -11.20
C VAL A 165 11.29 1.01 -11.17
N VAL A 166 10.48 1.98 -11.60
CA VAL A 166 9.02 1.81 -11.78
C VAL A 166 8.74 0.71 -12.81
N THR A 167 9.41 0.74 -13.95
CA THR A 167 9.26 -0.26 -15.02
C THR A 167 9.64 -1.66 -14.56
N ALA A 168 10.73 -1.81 -13.80
CA ALA A 168 11.15 -3.09 -13.24
C ALA A 168 10.08 -3.66 -12.28
N ASN A 169 9.52 -2.84 -11.38
CA ASN A 169 8.45 -3.27 -10.48
C ASN A 169 7.16 -3.60 -11.25
N LEU A 170 6.85 -2.88 -12.32
CA LEU A 170 5.71 -3.16 -13.19
C LEU A 170 5.86 -4.51 -13.91
N ILE A 171 7.06 -4.82 -14.43
CA ILE A 171 7.36 -6.13 -15.04
C ILE A 171 7.19 -7.24 -13.99
N ILE A 172 7.71 -7.04 -12.78
CA ILE A 172 7.59 -8.00 -11.68
C ILE A 172 6.12 -8.22 -11.30
N CYS A 173 5.33 -7.16 -11.13
CA CYS A 173 3.93 -7.28 -10.72
C CYS A 173 3.06 -7.95 -11.80
N VAL A 174 3.25 -7.59 -13.08
CA VAL A 174 2.53 -8.24 -14.19
C VAL A 174 2.92 -9.71 -14.28
N SER A 175 4.21 -10.04 -14.15
CA SER A 175 4.71 -11.42 -14.19
C SER A 175 4.15 -12.26 -13.02
N LEU A 176 4.12 -11.69 -11.81
CA LEU A 176 3.53 -12.33 -10.64
C LEU A 176 2.03 -12.56 -10.81
N ALA A 177 1.28 -11.54 -11.29
CA ALA A 177 -0.15 -11.65 -11.54
C ALA A 177 -0.47 -12.73 -12.61
N VAL A 178 0.32 -12.80 -13.68
CA VAL A 178 0.18 -13.86 -14.70
C VAL A 178 0.49 -15.23 -14.10
N PHE A 179 1.58 -15.35 -13.35
CA PHE A 179 1.98 -16.59 -12.70
C PHE A 179 0.88 -17.13 -11.77
N VAL A 180 0.34 -16.30 -10.86
CA VAL A 180 -0.70 -16.74 -9.91
C VAL A 180 -2.03 -17.02 -10.62
N TYR A 181 -2.35 -16.27 -11.68
CA TYR A 181 -3.54 -16.54 -12.49
C TYR A 181 -3.45 -17.91 -13.16
N LEU A 182 -2.35 -18.21 -13.86
CA LEU A 182 -2.14 -19.50 -14.51
C LEU A 182 -2.09 -20.64 -13.48
N ARG A 183 -1.42 -20.42 -12.36
CA ARG A 183 -1.32 -21.41 -11.29
C ARG A 183 -2.66 -21.69 -10.60
N SER A 184 -3.57 -20.73 -10.58
CA SER A 184 -4.89 -20.90 -9.95
C SER A 184 -5.74 -22.01 -10.58
N PHE A 185 -5.52 -22.34 -11.86
CA PHE A 185 -6.23 -23.44 -12.54
C PHE A 185 -5.82 -24.83 -12.04
N THR A 186 -4.73 -24.91 -11.27
CA THR A 186 -4.28 -26.15 -10.63
C THR A 186 -4.80 -26.31 -9.19
N VAL A 187 -5.66 -25.39 -8.72
CA VAL A 187 -6.28 -25.52 -7.40
C VAL A 187 -7.20 -26.75 -7.40
N PRO A 188 -7.03 -27.70 -6.46
CA PRO A 188 -7.83 -28.93 -6.43
C PRO A 188 -9.33 -28.64 -6.34
N ALA A 189 -10.13 -29.39 -7.10
CA ALA A 189 -11.58 -29.28 -7.04
C ALA A 189 -12.12 -29.78 -5.68
N PRO A 190 -13.32 -29.32 -5.26
CA PRO A 190 -13.96 -29.83 -4.05
C PRO A 190 -14.02 -31.37 -4.05
N GLY A 191 -13.50 -32.01 -2.99
CA GLY A 191 -13.44 -33.47 -2.86
C GLY A 191 -12.14 -34.13 -3.34
N GLN A 192 -11.23 -33.40 -3.99
CA GLN A 192 -9.89 -33.90 -4.34
C GLN A 192 -8.89 -33.70 -3.18
N PRO A 193 -7.79 -34.49 -3.13
CA PRO A 193 -6.72 -34.27 -2.17
C PRO A 193 -6.13 -32.86 -2.28
N ASN A 194 -6.17 -32.10 -1.18
CA ASN A 194 -5.66 -30.74 -1.12
C ASN A 194 -4.57 -30.61 -0.03
N PRO A 195 -3.36 -31.15 -0.27
CA PRO A 195 -2.29 -31.18 0.74
C PRO A 195 -1.80 -29.78 1.13
N MET A 196 -1.92 -28.82 0.22
CA MET A 196 -1.46 -27.44 0.40
C MET A 196 -2.55 -26.49 0.91
N ASN A 197 -3.77 -27.00 1.18
CA ASN A 197 -4.92 -26.19 1.61
C ASN A 197 -5.21 -24.99 0.69
N ARG A 198 -5.06 -25.17 -0.63
CA ARG A 198 -5.29 -24.13 -1.63
C ARG A 198 -6.77 -24.00 -1.93
N GLU A 199 -7.28 -22.77 -1.98
CA GLU A 199 -8.68 -22.50 -2.35
C GLU A 199 -8.80 -21.27 -3.25
N LEU A 200 -9.90 -21.23 -3.99
CA LEU A 200 -10.22 -20.12 -4.87
C LEU A 200 -10.92 -19.01 -4.08
N ALA A 201 -10.57 -17.76 -4.36
CA ALA A 201 -11.21 -16.60 -3.77
C ALA A 201 -12.69 -16.52 -4.21
N PRO A 202 -13.62 -16.13 -3.32
CA PRO A 202 -15.05 -16.01 -3.67
C PRO A 202 -15.31 -15.04 -4.83
N GLY A 203 -14.57 -13.92 -4.90
CA GLY A 203 -14.69 -12.93 -5.97
C GLY A 203 -14.02 -13.33 -7.28
N GLY A 204 -13.07 -14.27 -7.25
CA GLY A 204 -12.22 -14.65 -8.39
C GLY A 204 -12.75 -15.81 -9.24
N GLN A 205 -14.05 -16.07 -9.20
CA GLN A 205 -14.68 -17.21 -9.90
C GLN A 205 -15.79 -16.74 -10.86
N SER A 206 -15.63 -15.56 -11.46
CA SER A 206 -16.68 -14.97 -12.29
C SER A 206 -16.79 -15.61 -13.67
N GLY A 207 -15.73 -16.28 -14.14
CA GLY A 207 -15.65 -16.84 -15.49
C GLY A 207 -15.21 -15.83 -16.56
N ASN A 208 -15.07 -14.55 -16.21
CA ASN A 208 -14.48 -13.54 -17.11
C ASN A 208 -12.97 -13.45 -16.88
N ILE A 209 -12.19 -13.65 -17.96
CA ILE A 209 -10.72 -13.72 -17.90
C ILE A 209 -10.10 -12.46 -17.29
N ILE A 210 -10.47 -11.27 -17.79
CA ILE A 210 -9.87 -10.00 -17.38
C ILE A 210 -10.24 -9.68 -15.92
N TYR A 211 -11.50 -9.90 -15.54
CA TYR A 211 -11.95 -9.66 -14.17
C TYR A 211 -11.26 -10.62 -13.18
N ASP A 212 -11.22 -11.91 -13.49
CA ASP A 212 -10.59 -12.92 -12.63
C ASP A 212 -9.06 -12.73 -12.54
N TYR A 213 -8.43 -12.23 -13.60
CA TYR A 213 -7.02 -11.81 -13.59
C TYR A 213 -6.79 -10.59 -12.70
N PHE A 214 -7.69 -9.60 -12.79
CA PHE A 214 -7.63 -8.38 -11.99
C PHE A 214 -7.80 -8.66 -10.49
N ILE A 215 -8.92 -9.29 -10.10
CA ILE A 215 -9.26 -9.53 -8.68
C ILE A 215 -8.44 -10.68 -8.07
N GLY A 216 -7.94 -11.61 -8.89
CA GLY A 216 -7.20 -12.79 -8.45
C GLY A 216 -8.11 -13.98 -8.18
N ARG A 217 -7.71 -15.14 -8.73
CA ARG A 217 -8.46 -16.40 -8.61
C ARG A 217 -8.10 -17.20 -7.35
N GLU A 218 -6.82 -17.35 -7.05
CA GLU A 218 -6.34 -18.09 -5.88
C GLU A 218 -6.36 -17.19 -4.65
N LEU A 219 -6.93 -17.68 -3.54
CA LEU A 219 -7.05 -16.89 -2.31
C LEU A 219 -5.67 -16.57 -1.74
N ASN A 220 -4.88 -17.59 -1.38
CA ASN A 220 -3.57 -17.40 -0.75
C ASN A 220 -2.49 -18.21 -1.50
N PRO A 221 -1.96 -17.70 -2.64
CA PRO A 221 -0.98 -18.43 -3.41
C PRO A 221 0.34 -18.58 -2.65
N ARG A 222 0.73 -19.84 -2.42
CA ARG A 222 1.90 -20.20 -1.61
C ARG A 222 2.96 -20.97 -2.38
N ILE A 223 4.22 -20.60 -2.23
CA ILE A 223 5.35 -21.32 -2.84
C ILE A 223 6.18 -21.95 -1.73
N ILE A 224 6.52 -23.23 -1.86
CA ILE A 224 7.51 -23.88 -1.00
C ILE A 224 8.87 -23.73 -1.68
N LEU A 225 9.80 -23.06 -1.01
CA LEU A 225 11.17 -22.90 -1.46
C LEU A 225 11.95 -24.22 -1.24
N PRO A 226 12.83 -24.61 -2.18
CA PRO A 226 13.60 -25.86 -2.10
C PRO A 226 14.79 -25.73 -1.11
N ILE A 227 14.51 -25.35 0.14
CA ILE A 227 15.49 -25.13 1.21
C ILE A 227 15.16 -26.12 2.35
N PRO A 228 15.76 -27.31 2.37
CA PRO A 228 15.33 -28.39 3.28
C PRO A 228 15.78 -28.19 4.73
N PHE A 229 16.76 -27.32 5.00
CA PHE A 229 17.38 -27.14 6.31
C PHE A 229 16.75 -26.02 7.17
N VAL A 230 15.66 -25.39 6.71
CA VAL A 230 14.90 -24.39 7.47
C VAL A 230 13.50 -24.93 7.83
N SER A 231 12.85 -24.32 8.81
CA SER A 231 11.49 -24.72 9.22
C SER A 231 10.50 -24.63 8.06
N GLU A 232 9.45 -25.46 8.08
CA GLU A 232 8.42 -25.48 7.03
C GLU A 232 7.77 -24.10 6.83
N ASN A 233 7.50 -23.39 7.93
CA ASN A 233 6.96 -22.03 7.92
C ASN A 233 7.94 -21.00 7.33
N SER A 234 9.25 -21.21 7.47
CA SER A 234 10.28 -20.33 6.88
C SER A 234 10.44 -20.54 5.39
N ARG A 235 10.32 -21.79 4.90
CA ARG A 235 10.41 -22.09 3.45
C ARG A 235 9.08 -21.93 2.70
N THR A 236 7.95 -21.79 3.39
CA THR A 236 6.64 -21.60 2.75
C THR A 236 6.32 -20.11 2.67
N LEU A 237 6.44 -19.56 1.47
CA LEU A 237 6.15 -18.16 1.19
C LEU A 237 4.70 -18.00 0.75
N ASP A 238 3.94 -17.19 1.50
CA ASP A 238 2.67 -16.67 1.04
C ASP A 238 2.93 -15.40 0.22
N ILE A 239 2.64 -15.44 -1.09
CA ILE A 239 3.01 -14.36 -2.02
C ILE A 239 2.29 -13.08 -1.65
N LYS A 240 1.00 -13.18 -1.29
CA LYS A 240 0.17 -12.02 -0.95
C LYS A 240 0.72 -11.32 0.30
N ALA A 241 0.86 -12.05 1.41
CA ALA A 241 1.38 -11.47 2.64
C ALA A 241 2.82 -10.93 2.48
N PHE A 242 3.63 -11.57 1.64
CA PHE A 242 4.98 -11.09 1.33
C PHE A 242 4.93 -9.74 0.58
N CYS A 243 4.16 -9.64 -0.50
CA CYS A 243 4.04 -8.42 -1.31
C CYS A 243 3.45 -7.25 -0.51
N GLU A 244 2.38 -7.50 0.27
CA GLU A 244 1.67 -6.49 1.06
C GLU A 244 2.59 -5.84 2.11
N MET A 245 3.46 -6.63 2.77
CA MET A 245 4.24 -6.13 3.92
C MET A 245 5.66 -5.68 3.60
N ARG A 246 6.32 -6.28 2.60
CA ARG A 246 7.79 -6.17 2.47
C ARG A 246 8.23 -5.22 1.36
N PRO A 247 8.22 -5.63 0.07
CA PRO A 247 8.83 -4.83 -0.98
C PRO A 247 8.12 -3.49 -1.17
N GLY A 248 6.78 -3.44 -1.02
CA GLY A 248 5.99 -2.23 -1.19
C GLY A 248 6.19 -1.20 -0.07
N LEU A 249 5.81 -1.56 1.16
CA LEU A 249 5.85 -0.64 2.31
C LEU A 249 7.26 -0.20 2.67
N LEU A 250 8.25 -1.10 2.67
CA LEU A 250 9.63 -0.70 2.93
C LEU A 250 10.20 0.10 1.76
N GLY A 251 9.86 -0.28 0.52
CA GLY A 251 10.23 0.46 -0.68
C GLY A 251 9.76 1.91 -0.62
N TRP A 252 8.54 2.17 -0.15
CA TRP A 252 8.03 3.52 0.08
C TRP A 252 8.94 4.36 1.00
N VAL A 253 9.38 3.81 2.14
CA VAL A 253 10.29 4.51 3.05
C VAL A 253 11.65 4.77 2.39
N ILE A 254 12.19 3.78 1.68
CA ILE A 254 13.47 3.91 0.96
C ILE A 254 13.38 5.00 -0.13
N MET A 255 12.27 5.08 -0.87
CA MET A 255 12.03 6.15 -1.85
C MET A 255 11.99 7.53 -1.18
N ASN A 256 11.33 7.67 -0.02
CA ASN A 256 11.33 8.93 0.73
C ASN A 256 12.74 9.34 1.18
N LEU A 257 13.55 8.39 1.64
CA LEU A 257 14.94 8.66 2.03
C LEU A 257 15.81 9.06 0.83
N SER A 258 15.64 8.41 -0.32
CA SER A 258 16.29 8.82 -1.57
C SER A 258 15.89 10.26 -1.98
N ASN A 259 14.61 10.61 -1.83
CA ASN A 259 14.12 11.96 -2.10
C ASN A 259 14.73 13.01 -1.13
N ILE A 260 14.90 12.68 0.16
CA ILE A 260 15.62 13.55 1.11
C ILE A 260 17.08 13.73 0.69
N ALA A 261 17.76 12.64 0.33
CA ALA A 261 19.15 12.71 -0.11
C ALA A 261 19.29 13.58 -1.36
N HIS A 262 18.36 13.48 -2.31
CA HIS A 262 18.32 14.39 -3.47
C HIS A 262 18.15 15.85 -3.05
N GLN A 263 17.19 16.17 -2.17
CA GLN A 263 17.00 17.54 -1.67
C GLN A 263 18.29 18.08 -1.05
N CYS A 264 18.96 17.26 -0.24
CA CYS A 264 20.22 17.61 0.40
C CYS A 264 21.29 18.02 -0.61
N ARG A 265 21.41 17.30 -1.74
CA ARG A 265 22.37 17.60 -2.81
C ARG A 265 22.06 18.94 -3.50
N ILE A 266 20.81 19.16 -3.89
CA ILE A 266 20.43 20.35 -4.67
C ILE A 266 20.28 21.62 -3.82
N ASN A 267 20.12 21.48 -2.50
CA ASN A 267 19.83 22.59 -1.58
C ASN A 267 21.03 22.88 -0.65
N SER A 268 22.25 22.75 -1.17
CA SER A 268 23.51 23.09 -0.48
C SER A 268 23.67 22.40 0.89
N GLY A 269 23.27 21.14 0.99
CA GLY A 269 23.33 20.36 2.24
C GLY A 269 22.16 20.58 3.20
N ASN A 270 21.24 21.50 2.89
CA ASN A 270 20.09 21.80 3.75
C ASN A 270 18.88 20.93 3.40
N VAL A 271 18.20 20.42 4.43
CA VAL A 271 16.94 19.69 4.28
C VAL A 271 15.82 20.45 4.97
N THR A 272 14.71 20.59 4.27
CA THR A 272 13.57 21.40 4.73
C THR A 272 12.69 20.66 5.74
N SER A 273 12.03 21.41 6.61
CA SER A 273 11.11 20.84 7.60
C SER A 273 9.92 20.10 6.98
N SER A 274 9.45 20.52 5.80
CA SER A 274 8.33 19.87 5.11
C SER A 274 8.61 18.42 4.75
N ILE A 275 9.73 18.12 4.09
CA ILE A 275 10.08 16.77 3.64
C ILE A 275 10.41 15.85 4.81
N LEU A 276 11.03 16.40 5.86
CA LEU A 276 11.31 15.67 7.10
C LEU A 276 10.02 15.26 7.81
N LEU A 277 9.05 16.16 7.95
CA LEU A 277 7.77 15.85 8.59
C LEU A 277 6.99 14.77 7.85
N ILE A 278 6.84 14.90 6.53
CA ILE A 278 6.13 13.87 5.72
C ILE A 278 6.85 12.53 5.86
N THR A 279 8.16 12.51 5.67
CA THR A 279 8.93 11.27 5.74
C THR A 279 8.80 10.62 7.11
N ALA A 280 8.84 11.40 8.19
CA ALA A 280 8.64 10.90 9.54
C ALA A 280 7.23 10.31 9.74
N PHE A 281 6.17 10.98 9.27
CA PHE A 281 4.81 10.48 9.42
C PHE A 281 4.56 9.21 8.61
N GLN A 282 5.04 9.17 7.37
CA GLN A 282 4.91 8.03 6.48
C GLN A 282 5.75 6.84 6.97
N ALA A 283 6.99 7.08 7.41
CA ALA A 283 7.82 6.05 8.02
C ALA A 283 7.19 5.51 9.31
N TRP A 284 6.66 6.37 10.18
CA TRP A 284 5.95 5.95 11.38
C TRP A 284 4.76 5.04 11.05
N TYR A 285 3.94 5.41 10.06
CA TYR A 285 2.83 4.59 9.59
C TYR A 285 3.30 3.20 9.11
N VAL A 286 4.35 3.15 8.29
CA VAL A 286 4.95 1.89 7.81
C VAL A 286 5.47 1.05 8.97
N PHE A 287 6.25 1.63 9.89
CA PHE A 287 6.79 0.89 11.02
C PHE A 287 5.70 0.37 11.97
N ASP A 288 4.64 1.13 12.18
CA ASP A 288 3.48 0.71 12.96
C ASP A 288 2.77 -0.49 12.29
N ALA A 289 2.64 -0.49 10.95
CA ALA A 289 2.14 -1.64 10.20
C ALA A 289 3.07 -2.86 10.29
N LEU A 290 4.38 -2.67 10.12
CA LEU A 290 5.39 -3.75 10.21
C LEU A 290 5.47 -4.34 11.63
N TYR A 291 5.30 -3.52 12.67
CA TYR A 291 5.30 -3.98 14.05
C TYR A 291 4.01 -4.74 14.39
N MET A 292 2.87 -4.29 13.85
CA MET A 292 1.57 -4.94 14.00
C MET A 292 1.26 -5.91 12.85
N GLU A 293 2.29 -6.49 12.22
CA GLU A 293 2.21 -7.38 11.06
C GLU A 293 1.13 -8.49 11.18
N PRO A 294 0.94 -9.17 12.33
CA PRO A 294 -0.11 -10.19 12.45
C PRO A 294 -1.55 -9.68 12.21
N ALA A 295 -1.80 -8.36 12.31
CA ALA A 295 -3.11 -7.78 12.07
C ALA A 295 -3.60 -7.98 10.62
N ILE A 296 -2.68 -8.11 9.65
CA ILE A 296 -3.02 -8.31 8.24
C ILE A 296 -3.80 -9.59 8.02
N LEU A 297 -3.60 -10.63 8.86
CA LEU A 297 -4.30 -11.91 8.74
C LEU A 297 -5.83 -11.81 8.87
N THR A 298 -6.34 -10.64 9.24
CA THR A 298 -7.76 -10.36 9.38
C THR A 298 -8.29 -9.32 8.39
N THR A 299 -7.45 -8.82 7.47
CA THR A 299 -7.84 -7.87 6.43
C THR A 299 -8.64 -8.57 5.33
N ILE A 300 -9.46 -7.80 4.60
CA ILE A 300 -10.20 -8.29 3.44
C ILE A 300 -9.24 -8.88 2.40
N ASP A 301 -8.12 -8.20 2.22
CA ASP A 301 -7.05 -8.51 1.28
C ASP A 301 -6.56 -9.95 1.49
N ILE A 302 -6.28 -10.37 2.74
CA ILE A 302 -5.87 -11.75 3.06
C ILE A 302 -7.04 -12.74 3.02
N ILE A 303 -8.19 -12.40 3.59
CA ILE A 303 -9.24 -13.41 3.90
C ILE A 303 -10.34 -13.56 2.86
N LEU A 304 -10.49 -12.61 1.92
CA LEU A 304 -11.55 -12.60 0.91
C LEU A 304 -11.01 -12.41 -0.51
N ASP A 305 -10.11 -11.46 -0.71
CA ASP A 305 -9.64 -11.12 -2.05
C ASP A 305 -8.62 -12.13 -2.55
N GLY A 306 -8.62 -12.44 -3.84
CA GLY A 306 -7.57 -13.24 -4.44
C GLY A 306 -6.31 -12.40 -4.62
N PHE A 307 -5.16 -13.05 -4.82
CA PHE A 307 -3.98 -12.34 -5.27
C PHE A 307 -4.00 -12.29 -6.81
N GLY A 308 -4.33 -11.14 -7.37
CA GLY A 308 -4.37 -10.86 -8.80
C GLY A 308 -3.57 -9.62 -9.16
N PHE A 309 -3.80 -9.07 -10.37
CA PHE A 309 -3.16 -7.83 -10.80
C PHE A 309 -3.42 -6.67 -9.85
N MET A 310 -4.65 -6.56 -9.29
CA MET A 310 -5.00 -5.48 -8.37
C MET A 310 -4.06 -5.40 -7.16
N LEU A 311 -3.93 -6.49 -6.40
CA LEU A 311 -3.06 -6.52 -5.23
C LEU A 311 -1.59 -6.46 -5.64
N SER A 312 -1.18 -7.19 -6.67
CA SER A 312 0.22 -7.18 -7.09
C SER A 312 0.68 -5.79 -7.56
N PHE A 313 -0.12 -5.08 -8.36
CA PHE A 313 0.17 -3.71 -8.77
C PHE A 313 0.06 -2.73 -7.61
N GLY A 314 -0.97 -2.88 -6.77
CA GLY A 314 -1.18 -2.08 -5.56
C GLY A 314 0.04 -2.10 -4.65
N ASP A 315 0.49 -3.30 -4.29
CA ASP A 315 1.59 -3.51 -3.36
C ASP A 315 2.94 -3.07 -3.94
N LEU A 316 3.25 -3.49 -5.18
CA LEU A 316 4.62 -3.40 -5.72
C LEU A 316 4.89 -2.12 -6.52
N VAL A 317 3.85 -1.47 -7.02
CA VAL A 317 3.98 -0.29 -7.88
C VAL A 317 3.26 0.90 -7.24
N TRP A 318 1.98 0.76 -6.93
CA TRP A 318 1.18 1.89 -6.48
C TRP A 318 1.67 2.46 -5.14
N VAL A 319 1.85 1.61 -4.12
CA VAL A 319 2.30 2.03 -2.79
C VAL A 319 3.65 2.76 -2.84
N PRO A 320 4.77 2.17 -3.32
CA PRO A 320 6.07 2.83 -3.23
C PRO A 320 6.19 4.12 -4.06
N PHE A 321 5.49 4.23 -5.19
CA PHE A 321 5.68 5.34 -6.13
C PHE A 321 4.60 6.43 -6.04
N ILE A 322 3.34 6.10 -5.71
CA ILE A 322 2.30 7.11 -5.49
C ILE A 322 2.41 7.71 -4.09
N TYR A 323 2.75 6.91 -3.07
CA TYR A 323 2.76 7.40 -1.69
C TYR A 323 4.01 8.24 -1.40
N SER A 324 5.04 8.17 -2.25
CA SER A 324 6.24 9.01 -2.20
C SER A 324 6.15 10.28 -3.08
N LEU A 325 5.01 10.56 -3.73
CA LEU A 325 4.88 11.72 -4.61
C LEU A 325 5.15 13.05 -3.91
N GLN A 326 4.70 13.20 -2.66
CA GLN A 326 4.89 14.44 -1.91
C GLN A 326 6.35 14.67 -1.54
N THR A 327 7.07 13.62 -1.15
CA THR A 327 8.51 13.73 -0.86
C THR A 327 9.30 13.93 -2.14
N ARG A 328 8.90 13.31 -3.26
CA ARG A 328 9.51 13.56 -4.58
C ARG A 328 9.32 15.00 -5.03
N TYR A 329 8.10 15.53 -4.90
CA TYR A 329 7.81 16.94 -5.19
C TYR A 329 8.70 17.87 -4.37
N LEU A 330 8.75 17.66 -3.05
CA LEU A 330 9.56 18.50 -2.16
C LEU A 330 11.06 18.33 -2.41
N ALA A 331 11.51 17.17 -2.88
CA ALA A 331 12.90 16.98 -3.26
C ALA A 331 13.35 17.95 -4.35
N MET A 332 12.44 18.32 -5.27
CA MET A 332 12.67 19.29 -6.34
C MET A 332 12.35 20.73 -5.90
N TYR A 333 11.34 20.91 -5.04
CA TYR A 333 10.91 22.20 -4.51
C TYR A 333 11.08 22.27 -2.98
N PRO A 334 12.26 22.66 -2.48
CA PRO A 334 12.52 22.76 -1.05
C PRO A 334 11.65 23.85 -0.41
N LEU A 335 10.62 23.43 0.35
CA LEU A 335 9.71 24.33 1.04
C LEU A 335 9.96 24.31 2.55
N GLN A 336 10.45 25.40 3.10
CA GLN A 336 10.58 25.55 4.56
C GLN A 336 9.25 25.99 5.16
N LEU A 337 8.73 25.22 6.13
CA LEU A 337 7.51 25.58 6.85
C LEU A 337 7.79 26.54 8.00
N SER A 338 6.86 27.45 8.25
CA SER A 338 6.85 28.25 9.47
C SER A 338 6.57 27.36 10.69
N PRO A 339 7.07 27.71 11.90
CA PRO A 339 6.79 26.95 13.11
C PRO A 339 5.29 26.76 13.40
N ILE A 340 4.46 27.74 13.04
CA ILE A 340 3.00 27.68 13.18
C ILE A 340 2.43 26.58 12.26
N ASN A 341 2.83 26.54 10.99
CA ASN A 341 2.38 25.52 10.05
C ASN A 341 2.82 24.13 10.51
N VAL A 342 4.05 23.99 11.02
CA VAL A 342 4.55 22.75 11.62
C VAL A 342 3.66 22.31 12.79
N ALA A 343 3.34 23.22 13.72
CA ALA A 343 2.50 22.91 14.88
C ALA A 343 1.08 22.50 14.48
N LEU A 344 0.46 23.18 13.50
CA LEU A 344 -0.86 22.83 12.99
C LEU A 344 -0.88 21.44 12.34
N ILE A 345 0.12 21.14 11.51
CA ILE A 345 0.26 19.85 10.83
C ILE A 345 0.50 18.72 11.84
N LEU A 346 1.37 18.94 12.84
CA LEU A 346 1.60 17.98 13.92
C LEU A 346 0.33 17.75 14.75
N GLY A 347 -0.43 18.82 15.05
CA GLY A 347 -1.71 18.72 15.74
C GLY A 347 -2.71 17.87 14.96
N ALA A 348 -2.89 18.14 13.67
CA ALA A 348 -3.74 17.33 12.80
C ALA A 348 -3.28 15.87 12.72
N GLN A 349 -1.97 15.62 12.63
CA GLN A 349 -1.40 14.28 12.59
C GLN A 349 -1.65 13.53 13.89
N GLY A 350 -1.47 14.20 15.03
CA GLY A 350 -1.75 13.66 16.35
C GLY A 350 -3.22 13.28 16.51
N VAL A 351 -4.14 14.11 16.04
CA VAL A 351 -5.59 13.81 16.05
C VAL A 351 -5.90 12.60 15.17
N GLY A 352 -5.43 12.58 13.92
CA GLY A 352 -5.65 11.48 12.99
C GLY A 352 -5.12 10.15 13.54
N TYR A 353 -3.88 10.14 14.03
CA TYR A 353 -3.25 8.96 14.61
C TYR A 353 -3.97 8.49 15.89
N SER A 354 -4.38 9.41 16.76
CA SER A 354 -5.11 9.07 17.99
C SER A 354 -6.44 8.39 17.70
N ILE A 355 -7.19 8.86 16.68
CA ILE A 355 -8.43 8.24 16.24
C ILE A 355 -8.13 6.85 15.63
N PHE A 356 -7.21 6.78 14.67
CA PHE A 356 -6.87 5.55 13.96
C PHE A 356 -6.40 4.45 14.91
N ARG A 357 -5.36 4.73 15.69
CA ARG A 357 -4.74 3.77 16.60
C ARG A 357 -5.62 3.53 17.83
N GLY A 358 -6.31 4.55 18.34
CA GLY A 358 -7.27 4.44 19.43
C GLY A 358 -8.42 3.49 19.11
N ALA A 359 -9.07 3.66 17.94
CA ALA A 359 -10.17 2.80 17.50
C ALA A 359 -9.70 1.35 17.27
N ASN A 360 -8.55 1.15 16.62
CA ASN A 360 -8.00 -0.18 16.38
C ASN A 360 -7.57 -0.89 17.67
N ASN A 361 -6.90 -0.17 18.60
CA ASN A 361 -6.53 -0.73 19.90
C ASN A 361 -7.75 -1.09 20.74
N GLN A 362 -8.81 -0.27 20.70
CA GLN A 362 -10.07 -0.58 21.36
C GLN A 362 -10.68 -1.88 20.81
N LYS A 363 -10.76 -2.02 19.47
CA LYS A 363 -11.24 -3.24 18.81
C LYS A 363 -10.40 -4.46 19.17
N ASN A 364 -9.08 -4.31 19.19
CA ASN A 364 -8.17 -5.40 19.50
C ASN A 364 -8.36 -5.87 20.96
N ARG A 365 -8.31 -4.95 21.93
CA ARG A 365 -8.55 -5.27 23.35
C ARG A 365 -9.91 -5.92 23.57
N PHE A 366 -10.95 -5.40 22.92
CA PHE A 366 -12.31 -5.94 23.01
C PHE A 366 -12.42 -7.39 22.51
N ARG A 367 -11.64 -7.76 21.50
CA ARG A 367 -11.62 -9.12 20.97
C ARG A 367 -10.71 -10.08 21.75
N THR A 368 -9.62 -9.59 22.31
CA THR A 368 -8.61 -10.43 22.97
C THR A 368 -8.88 -10.62 24.47
N ASN A 369 -9.28 -9.57 25.18
CA ASN A 369 -9.54 -9.62 26.62
C ASN A 369 -10.77 -8.76 26.97
N PRO A 370 -11.99 -9.32 26.87
CA PRO A 370 -13.22 -8.61 27.19
C PRO A 370 -13.31 -8.06 28.63
N ASP A 371 -12.53 -8.63 29.55
CA ASP A 371 -12.50 -8.23 30.97
C ASP A 371 -11.49 -7.12 31.29
N ASP A 372 -10.79 -6.58 30.28
CA ASP A 372 -9.85 -5.48 30.47
C ASP A 372 -10.58 -4.24 31.02
N PRO A 373 -10.17 -3.68 32.19
CA PRO A 373 -10.82 -2.55 32.83
C PRO A 373 -11.02 -1.34 31.91
N ARG A 374 -10.13 -1.16 30.92
CA ARG A 374 -10.15 -0.02 29.99
C ARG A 374 -11.28 -0.11 28.96
N ILE A 375 -11.94 -1.25 28.83
CA ILE A 375 -13.04 -1.46 27.88
C ILE A 375 -14.32 -2.01 28.54
N LYS A 376 -14.33 -2.23 29.87
CA LYS A 376 -15.53 -2.72 30.58
C LYS A 376 -16.76 -1.83 30.41
N HIS A 377 -16.56 -0.54 30.18
CA HIS A 377 -17.63 0.43 29.94
C HIS A 377 -18.16 0.41 28.49
N ILE A 378 -17.57 -0.39 27.59
CA ILE A 378 -17.97 -0.46 26.19
C ILE A 378 -19.20 -1.33 26.02
N GLN A 379 -20.25 -0.72 25.48
CA GLN A 379 -21.51 -1.38 25.17
C GLN A 379 -21.39 -2.11 23.83
N TYR A 380 -22.10 -3.23 23.69
CA TYR A 380 -22.11 -4.01 22.46
C TYR A 380 -23.46 -4.70 22.23
N ILE A 381 -23.67 -5.14 21.00
CA ILE A 381 -24.74 -6.08 20.61
C ILE A 381 -24.09 -7.44 20.44
N GLU A 382 -24.63 -8.45 21.11
CA GLU A 382 -24.30 -9.84 20.85
C GLU A 382 -25.13 -10.34 19.67
N THR A 383 -24.44 -10.81 18.65
CA THR A 383 -25.05 -11.33 17.42
C THR A 383 -25.45 -12.79 17.60
N ARG A 384 -26.40 -13.28 16.80
CA ARG A 384 -26.79 -14.70 16.75
C ARG A 384 -25.63 -15.65 16.45
N SER A 385 -24.60 -15.14 15.77
CA SER A 385 -23.36 -15.88 15.48
C SER A 385 -22.39 -15.98 16.68
N GLY A 386 -22.74 -15.42 17.84
CA GLY A 386 -21.90 -15.36 19.04
C GLY A 386 -20.81 -14.28 19.02
N SER A 387 -20.71 -13.51 17.93
CA SER A 387 -19.79 -12.37 17.86
C SER A 387 -20.40 -11.11 18.46
N ARG A 388 -19.56 -10.15 18.87
CA ARG A 388 -19.99 -8.91 19.54
C ARG A 388 -19.66 -7.68 18.68
N LEU A 389 -20.64 -6.79 18.52
CA LEU A 389 -20.53 -5.53 17.78
C LEU A 389 -20.58 -4.35 18.75
N MET A 390 -19.49 -3.59 18.90
CA MET A 390 -19.39 -2.47 19.84
C MET A 390 -20.27 -1.29 19.41
N THR A 391 -21.10 -0.75 20.30
CA THR A 391 -22.01 0.38 20.04
C THR A 391 -21.64 1.66 20.81
N SER A 392 -20.52 1.68 21.53
CA SER A 392 -20.01 2.87 22.23
C SER A 392 -18.50 3.04 22.07
N GLY A 393 -17.95 4.15 22.58
CA GLY A 393 -16.56 4.55 22.33
C GLY A 393 -16.36 4.97 20.87
N TRP A 394 -15.17 4.70 20.31
CA TRP A 394 -14.85 5.04 18.91
C TRP A 394 -15.88 4.43 17.95
N TRP A 395 -16.15 3.13 18.09
CA TRP A 395 -17.08 2.38 17.25
C TRP A 395 -18.56 2.76 17.46
N GLY A 396 -18.87 3.53 18.51
CA GLY A 396 -20.18 4.15 18.69
C GLY A 396 -20.35 5.49 17.96
N MET A 397 -19.27 6.18 17.62
CA MET A 397 -19.32 7.47 16.91
C MET A 397 -19.59 7.29 15.41
N ALA A 398 -18.87 6.35 14.80
CA ALA A 398 -19.04 5.94 13.42
C ALA A 398 -18.57 4.49 13.25
N ARG A 399 -19.18 3.76 12.31
CA ARG A 399 -18.90 2.33 12.09
C ARG A 399 -17.47 2.07 11.61
N HIS A 400 -16.85 3.04 10.96
CA HIS A 400 -15.49 3.04 10.44
C HIS A 400 -14.73 4.33 10.83
N ILE A 401 -14.84 4.74 12.10
CA ILE A 401 -14.13 5.93 12.60
C ILE A 401 -12.60 5.86 12.45
N ASN A 402 -12.04 4.64 12.43
CA ASN A 402 -10.62 4.43 12.15
C ASN A 402 -10.24 4.93 10.74
N TYR A 403 -11.14 4.85 9.77
CA TYR A 403 -10.91 5.38 8.42
C TYR A 403 -10.91 6.91 8.40
N LEU A 404 -11.68 7.56 9.27
CA LEU A 404 -11.57 9.02 9.44
C LEU A 404 -10.19 9.41 9.97
N GLY A 405 -9.68 8.69 10.98
CA GLY A 405 -8.33 8.91 11.48
C GLY A 405 -7.26 8.75 10.40
N ASP A 406 -7.40 7.71 9.58
CA ASP A 406 -6.52 7.43 8.44
C ASP A 406 -6.59 8.53 7.37
N TRP A 407 -7.80 9.00 7.05
CA TRP A 407 -7.98 10.07 6.06
C TRP A 407 -7.45 11.42 6.55
N ILE A 408 -7.55 11.72 7.85
CA ILE A 408 -6.92 12.91 8.44
C ILE A 408 -5.39 12.83 8.30
N MET A 409 -4.78 11.66 8.55
CA MET A 409 -3.34 11.47 8.30
C MET A 409 -3.00 11.62 6.82
N ALA A 410 -3.87 11.18 5.90
CA ALA A 410 -3.66 11.39 4.47
C ALA A 410 -3.58 12.88 4.09
N TRP A 411 -4.36 13.75 4.75
CA TRP A 411 -4.24 15.21 4.60
C TRP A 411 -2.88 15.72 5.07
N THR A 412 -2.38 15.26 6.22
CA THR A 412 -1.09 15.74 6.76
C THR A 412 0.12 15.27 5.95
N TYR A 413 -0.03 14.25 5.10
CA TYR A 413 1.00 13.88 4.13
C TYR A 413 1.07 14.87 2.96
N CYS A 414 -0.05 15.53 2.64
CA CYS A 414 -0.16 16.46 1.51
C CYS A 414 0.09 17.92 1.92
N LEU A 415 -0.42 18.35 3.08
CA LEU A 415 -0.35 19.73 3.58
C LEU A 415 1.05 20.35 3.61
N PRO A 416 2.14 19.62 3.94
CA PRO A 416 3.50 20.17 3.92
C PRO A 416 3.99 20.58 2.52
N THR A 417 3.29 20.19 1.44
CA THR A 417 3.58 20.65 0.07
C THR A 417 3.03 22.04 -0.24
N GLY A 418 2.18 22.59 0.63
CA GLY A 418 1.60 23.93 0.48
C GLY A 418 0.70 24.07 -0.75
N MET A 419 0.58 25.29 -1.27
CA MET A 419 0.01 25.52 -2.61
C MET A 419 1.02 25.07 -3.66
N ALA A 420 1.11 23.76 -3.88
CA ALA A 420 2.11 23.15 -4.73
C ALA A 420 2.04 23.68 -6.16
N GLY A 421 3.22 23.84 -6.78
CA GLY A 421 3.38 24.41 -8.10
C GLY A 421 4.70 25.17 -8.23
N PHE A 422 5.53 24.79 -9.19
CA PHE A 422 6.79 25.48 -9.49
C PHE A 422 7.18 25.34 -10.96
N ALA A 423 8.03 26.25 -11.41
CA ALA A 423 8.75 26.17 -12.69
C ALA A 423 10.26 26.10 -12.40
N MET A 424 10.99 25.40 -13.26
CA MET A 424 12.45 25.39 -13.20
C MET A 424 12.98 26.63 -13.92
N VAL A 425 13.74 27.47 -13.21
CA VAL A 425 14.33 28.69 -13.75
C VAL A 425 15.85 28.58 -13.65
N GLU A 426 16.52 28.88 -14.76
CA GLU A 426 17.97 29.04 -14.80
C GLU A 426 18.32 30.45 -14.35
N SER A 427 19.11 30.55 -13.27
CA SER A 427 19.60 31.82 -12.74
C SER A 427 21.11 31.81 -12.65
N LEU A 428 21.75 32.91 -13.04
CA LEU A 428 23.19 33.10 -12.83
C LEU A 428 23.44 33.39 -11.35
N ASN A 429 24.26 32.57 -10.70
CA ASN A 429 24.74 32.85 -9.36
C ASN A 429 25.66 34.08 -9.44
N PRO A 430 25.33 35.20 -8.77
CA PRO A 430 26.10 36.44 -8.87
C PRO A 430 27.50 36.35 -8.24
N ILE A 431 27.76 35.33 -7.40
CA ILE A 431 29.04 35.13 -6.71
C ILE A 431 29.96 34.20 -7.49
N THR A 432 29.45 33.08 -7.99
CA THR A 432 30.26 32.06 -8.68
C THR A 432 30.26 32.22 -10.21
N GLY A 433 29.32 33.00 -10.76
CA GLY A 433 29.12 33.14 -12.20
C GLY A 433 28.57 31.88 -12.87
N MET A 434 28.22 30.84 -12.11
CA MET A 434 27.67 29.59 -12.63
C MET A 434 26.15 29.68 -12.82
N VAL A 435 25.63 28.99 -13.84
CA VAL A 435 24.20 28.84 -14.05
C VAL A 435 23.66 27.79 -13.07
N GLU A 436 22.76 28.20 -12.19
CA GLU A 436 22.05 27.34 -11.25
C GLU A 436 20.59 27.18 -11.68
N LYS A 437 20.13 25.93 -11.77
CA LYS A 437 18.73 25.60 -11.95
C LYS A 437 18.04 25.58 -10.60
N ARG A 438 17.00 26.40 -10.43
CA ARG A 438 16.23 26.45 -9.19
C ARG A 438 14.74 26.37 -9.45
N ALA A 439 14.05 25.59 -8.62
CA ALA A 439 12.60 25.56 -8.60
C ALA A 439 12.07 26.85 -7.97
N VAL A 440 11.30 27.62 -8.75
CA VAL A 440 10.68 28.87 -8.32
C VAL A 440 9.18 28.77 -8.52
N GLN A 441 8.41 29.19 -7.52
CA GLN A 441 6.97 29.27 -7.66
C GLN A 441 6.59 30.53 -8.44
N THR A 442 5.98 30.34 -9.61
CA THR A 442 5.44 31.42 -10.45
C THR A 442 3.94 31.57 -10.24
N GLU A 443 3.36 32.72 -10.57
CA GLU A 443 1.91 32.92 -10.49
C GLU A 443 1.14 31.91 -11.36
N GLU A 444 1.70 31.57 -12.52
CA GLU A 444 1.10 30.61 -13.46
C GLU A 444 1.13 29.16 -12.96
N SER A 445 2.17 28.76 -12.22
CA SER A 445 2.33 27.38 -11.73
C SER A 445 1.70 27.15 -10.36
N ARG A 446 1.56 28.21 -9.54
CA ARG A 446 1.06 28.12 -8.16
C ARG A 446 -0.31 27.47 -8.08
N GLY A 447 -0.41 26.42 -7.27
CA GLY A 447 -1.65 25.68 -7.03
C GLY A 447 -1.89 24.52 -8.00
N TRP A 448 -1.35 24.56 -9.23
CA TRP A 448 -1.53 23.47 -10.19
C TRP A 448 -0.83 22.18 -9.76
N GLY A 449 0.30 22.28 -9.07
CA GLY A 449 1.00 21.12 -8.49
C GLY A 449 0.17 20.39 -7.43
N MET A 450 -0.86 21.02 -6.86
CA MET A 450 -1.76 20.36 -5.91
C MET A 450 -2.53 19.20 -6.55
N ALA A 451 -2.80 19.24 -7.86
CA ALA A 451 -3.42 18.12 -8.57
C ALA A 451 -2.59 16.84 -8.45
N ILE A 452 -1.27 16.97 -8.23
CA ILE A 452 -0.35 15.85 -8.04
C ILE A 452 -0.13 15.57 -6.57
N THR A 453 0.22 16.57 -5.76
CA THR A 453 0.55 16.32 -4.34
C THR A 453 -0.66 15.97 -3.49
N TYR A 454 -1.86 16.44 -3.85
CA TYR A 454 -3.14 16.13 -3.19
C TYR A 454 -3.94 15.04 -3.92
N PHE A 455 -3.43 14.49 -5.04
CA PHE A 455 -4.03 13.31 -5.67
C PHE A 455 -4.22 12.20 -4.64
N TYR A 456 -3.22 11.99 -3.78
CA TYR A 456 -3.24 10.99 -2.72
C TYR A 456 -4.46 11.10 -1.81
N VAL A 457 -4.80 12.28 -1.29
CA VAL A 457 -5.91 12.41 -0.33
C VAL A 457 -7.28 12.18 -0.98
N VAL A 458 -7.41 12.53 -2.27
CA VAL A 458 -8.62 12.26 -3.06
C VAL A 458 -8.73 10.77 -3.37
N TYR A 459 -7.68 10.17 -3.92
CA TYR A 459 -7.58 8.72 -4.18
C TYR A 459 -7.88 7.92 -2.91
N PHE A 460 -7.24 8.25 -1.80
CA PHE A 460 -7.38 7.53 -0.55
C PHE A 460 -8.78 7.69 0.04
N GLY A 461 -9.40 8.87 -0.08
CA GLY A 461 -10.80 9.07 0.28
C GLY A 461 -11.76 8.16 -0.52
N ILE A 462 -11.56 8.05 -1.84
CA ILE A 462 -12.33 7.15 -2.71
C ILE A 462 -12.10 5.69 -2.29
N LEU A 463 -10.85 5.30 -2.03
CA LEU A 463 -10.49 3.96 -1.56
C LEU A 463 -11.19 3.63 -0.24
N LEU A 464 -11.18 4.53 0.74
CA LEU A 464 -11.81 4.33 2.05
C LEU A 464 -13.34 4.19 1.93
N VAL A 465 -13.99 5.01 1.11
CA VAL A 465 -15.44 4.89 0.84
C VAL A 465 -15.75 3.56 0.15
N HIS A 466 -14.96 3.16 -0.84
CA HIS A 466 -15.14 1.87 -1.50
C HIS A 466 -14.94 0.70 -0.53
N ARG A 467 -13.89 0.76 0.30
CA ARG A 467 -13.59 -0.26 1.31
C ARG A 467 -14.68 -0.37 2.36
N GLU A 468 -15.17 0.75 2.87
CA GLU A 468 -16.29 0.80 3.81
C GLU A 468 -17.53 0.13 3.24
N ARG A 469 -17.92 0.42 1.99
CA ARG A 469 -19.08 -0.22 1.35
C ARG A 469 -18.94 -1.73 1.25
N ARG A 470 -17.75 -2.23 0.91
CA ARG A 470 -17.47 -3.67 0.85
C ARG A 470 -17.56 -4.32 2.23
N ASP A 471 -17.02 -3.67 3.25
CA ASP A 471 -17.10 -4.14 4.64
C ASP A 471 -18.54 -4.14 5.16
N GLU A 472 -19.34 -3.12 4.83
CA GLU A 472 -20.78 -3.07 5.14
C GLU A 472 -21.53 -4.23 4.50
N ASP A 473 -21.32 -4.49 3.21
CA ASP A 473 -21.99 -5.58 2.50
C ASP A 473 -21.62 -6.94 3.08
N LYS A 474 -20.34 -7.13 3.43
CA LYS A 474 -19.85 -8.32 4.12
C LYS A 474 -20.50 -8.48 5.49
N CYS A 475 -20.50 -7.44 6.31
CA CYS A 475 -21.13 -7.45 7.65
C CYS A 475 -22.64 -7.70 7.55
N LYS A 476 -23.31 -7.14 6.55
CA LYS A 476 -24.73 -7.35 6.29
C LYS A 476 -25.02 -8.81 5.94
N ARG A 477 -24.24 -9.42 5.04
CA ARG A 477 -24.37 -10.86 4.70
C ARG A 477 -24.09 -11.76 5.90
N LYS A 478 -23.11 -11.40 6.73
CA LYS A 478 -22.69 -12.20 7.89
C LYS A 478 -23.66 -12.12 9.08
N TYR A 479 -24.14 -10.91 9.38
CA TYR A 479 -24.87 -10.62 10.63
C TYR A 479 -26.37 -10.37 10.42
N GLY A 480 -26.83 -10.15 9.19
CA GLY A 480 -28.25 -10.03 8.87
C GLY A 480 -28.97 -8.97 9.71
N GLU A 481 -30.03 -9.38 10.42
CA GLU A 481 -30.84 -8.50 11.28
C GLU A 481 -30.02 -7.83 12.41
N ASP A 482 -29.01 -8.50 12.94
CA ASP A 482 -28.15 -7.91 13.97
C ASP A 482 -27.33 -6.74 13.41
N TRP A 483 -26.96 -6.79 12.12
CA TRP A 483 -26.34 -5.66 11.42
C TRP A 483 -27.31 -4.50 11.26
N ALA A 484 -28.56 -4.78 10.89
CA ALA A 484 -29.59 -3.74 10.78
C ALA A 484 -29.83 -3.05 12.13
N LYS A 485 -29.86 -3.82 13.22
CA LYS A 485 -29.93 -3.29 14.58
C LYS A 485 -28.70 -2.45 14.91
N TYR A 486 -27.51 -2.91 14.56
CA TYR A 486 -26.27 -2.17 14.77
C TYR A 486 -26.25 -0.81 14.03
N THR A 487 -26.57 -0.82 12.73
CA THR A 487 -26.58 0.40 11.88
C THR A 487 -27.67 1.39 12.28
N SER A 488 -28.77 0.92 12.91
CA SER A 488 -29.78 1.81 13.49
C SER A 488 -29.28 2.63 14.69
N ARG A 489 -28.32 2.08 15.45
CA ARG A 489 -27.69 2.74 16.60
C ARG A 489 -26.52 3.61 16.18
N VAL A 490 -25.59 3.04 15.41
CA VAL A 490 -24.41 3.76 14.91
C VAL A 490 -24.68 4.13 13.45
N LYS A 491 -25.25 5.31 13.22
CA LYS A 491 -25.76 5.72 11.90
C LYS A 491 -24.66 6.14 10.93
N SER A 492 -23.66 6.87 11.43
CA SER A 492 -22.54 7.38 10.61
C SER A 492 -21.61 6.24 10.18
N ARG A 493 -21.17 6.27 8.93
CA ARG A 493 -20.23 5.31 8.35
C ARG A 493 -18.80 5.67 8.71
N ILE A 494 -18.34 6.86 8.31
CA ILE A 494 -16.95 7.31 8.49
C ILE A 494 -16.90 8.62 9.26
N ILE A 495 -17.69 9.61 8.85
CA ILE A 495 -17.64 10.97 9.38
C ILE A 495 -18.87 11.20 10.27
N PRO A 496 -18.70 11.28 11.60
CA PRO A 496 -19.82 11.45 12.52
C PRO A 496 -20.73 12.61 12.14
N GLY A 497 -22.01 12.33 11.89
CA GLY A 497 -23.02 13.34 11.55
C GLY A 497 -23.03 13.83 10.11
N ILE A 498 -22.13 13.34 9.24
CA ILE A 498 -22.05 13.74 7.82
C ILE A 498 -22.27 12.54 6.89
N TYR A 499 -21.50 11.45 7.07
CA TYR A 499 -21.54 10.23 6.25
C TYR A 499 -21.37 9.00 7.14
#